data_AF-A0A4S8KU94-F1
#
_entry.id   AF-A0A4S8KU94-F1
#
_cell.length_a   1.000
_cell.length_b   1.000
_cell.length_c   1.000
_cell.angle_alpha   90.00
_cell.angle_beta   90.00
_cell.angle_gamma   90.00
#
_symmetry.space_group_name_H-M   'P 1'
#
loop_
_entity.id
_entity.type
_entity.pdbx_description
1 polymer ?
#
loop_
_entity_poly.entity_id
_entity_poly.type
_entity_poly.pdbx_seq_one_letter_code
_entity_poly.pdbx_strand_id
1 'polypeptide(L)'
;MTSTLQHRYMKEKNNMPPEIAWSNMRHNFTPGMKAILSNPDVNYSCDNPLQYNVFKWVFIPWFQAELDVYVDLINTTRRRDQTHKILPHGPPDDIDENAHRYNALNFKIPIDPDADYIKEAEQLYAPPDHPVFELVSPEFDYWARSHYIQIGSPTVTGDNVWNVYEEILNKF
;
A
#
# COMPACT_ATOMS: atom_id res chain seq x y z
N MET A 1 12.25 -28.30 38.25
CA MET A 1 13.43 -27.60 37.71
C MET A 1 13.02 -26.93 36.41
N THR A 2 12.98 -25.61 36.42
CA THR A 2 12.40 -24.73 35.40
C THR A 2 13.35 -24.59 34.21
N SER A 3 13.00 -25.19 33.07
CA SER A 3 13.64 -24.91 31.78
C SER A 3 12.91 -23.73 31.13
N THR A 4 13.28 -22.50 31.47
CA THR A 4 12.82 -21.33 30.74
C THR A 4 13.50 -21.32 29.37
N LEU A 5 12.70 -21.36 28.29
CA LEU A 5 13.13 -21.06 26.93
C LEU A 5 13.60 -19.61 26.89
N GLN A 6 14.85 -19.37 27.28
CA GLN A 6 15.45 -18.06 27.22
C GLN A 6 15.62 -17.68 25.75
N HIS A 7 14.99 -16.57 25.38
CA HIS A 7 15.10 -15.98 24.05
C HIS A 7 16.58 -15.76 23.71
N ARG A 8 17.11 -16.54 22.75
CA ARG A 8 18.44 -16.29 22.19
C ARG A 8 18.34 -15.02 21.35
N TYR A 9 18.93 -13.95 21.87
CA TYR A 9 19.11 -12.70 21.13
C TYR A 9 19.87 -13.01 19.82
N MET A 10 19.18 -12.98 18.69
CA MET A 10 19.85 -12.99 17.38
C MET A 10 20.42 -11.60 17.14
N LYS A 11 21.64 -11.53 16.61
CA LYS A 11 22.36 -10.27 16.37
C LYS A 11 21.44 -9.26 15.66
N GLU A 12 21.50 -8.04 16.18
CA GLU A 12 20.79 -6.78 15.86
C GLU A 12 20.52 -6.46 14.37
N LYS A 13 21.09 -7.21 13.41
CA LYS A 13 21.10 -6.88 11.97
C LYS A 13 20.35 -7.86 11.06
N ASN A 14 19.70 -8.90 11.59
CA ASN A 14 19.20 -10.01 10.76
C ASN A 14 17.67 -10.20 10.74
N ASN A 15 16.88 -9.36 11.41
CA ASN A 15 15.42 -9.52 11.44
C ASN A 15 14.74 -8.20 11.83
N MET A 16 14.84 -7.15 11.01
CA MET A 16 13.89 -6.05 11.17
C MET A 16 12.56 -6.49 10.55
N PRO A 17 11.46 -6.60 11.33
CA PRO A 17 10.15 -7.01 10.81
C PRO A 17 9.70 -6.21 9.57
N PRO A 18 9.99 -4.89 9.47
CA PRO A 18 9.76 -4.14 8.24
C PRO A 18 10.51 -4.74 7.05
N GLU A 19 11.80 -5.04 7.15
CA GLU A 19 12.61 -5.57 6.04
C GLU A 19 12.09 -6.90 5.51
N ILE A 20 11.60 -7.77 6.40
CA ILE A 20 10.99 -9.06 6.03
C ILE A 20 9.68 -8.82 5.27
N ALA A 21 8.84 -7.90 5.74
CA ALA A 21 7.61 -7.53 5.05
C ALA A 21 7.90 -6.96 3.65
N TRP A 22 8.86 -6.03 3.55
CA TRP A 22 9.35 -5.48 2.29
C TRP A 22 9.90 -6.57 1.36
N SER A 23 10.68 -7.52 1.89
CA SER A 23 11.21 -8.64 1.12
C SER A 23 10.08 -9.50 0.56
N ASN A 24 9.11 -9.88 1.38
CA ASN A 24 7.97 -10.70 0.94
C ASN A 24 7.14 -9.99 -0.14
N MET A 25 6.85 -8.69 0.03
CA MET A 25 6.16 -7.90 -0.98
C MET A 25 6.94 -7.88 -2.31
N ARG A 26 8.25 -7.68 -2.25
CA ARG A 26 9.12 -7.71 -3.45
C ARG A 26 9.12 -9.04 -4.19
N HIS A 27 8.98 -10.16 -3.49
CA HIS A 27 8.96 -11.49 -4.11
C HIS A 27 7.58 -11.88 -4.62
N ASN A 28 6.51 -11.48 -3.94
CA ASN A 28 5.16 -11.99 -4.23
C ASN A 28 4.30 -11.02 -5.04
N PHE A 29 4.39 -9.71 -4.78
CA PHE A 29 3.54 -8.68 -5.41
C PHE A 29 4.25 -7.98 -6.56
N THR A 30 5.49 -7.51 -6.32
CA THR A 30 6.24 -6.70 -7.28
C THR A 30 6.48 -7.34 -8.66
N PRO A 31 6.68 -8.67 -8.81
CA PRO A 31 6.88 -9.26 -10.14
C PRO A 31 5.68 -9.06 -11.09
N GLY A 32 4.44 -9.19 -10.59
CA GLY A 32 3.24 -8.98 -11.39
C GLY A 32 3.13 -7.52 -11.86
N MET A 33 3.35 -6.59 -10.94
CA MET A 33 3.38 -5.16 -11.28
C MET A 33 4.47 -4.81 -12.29
N LYS A 34 5.67 -5.36 -12.11
CA LYS A 34 6.76 -5.17 -13.08
C LYS A 34 6.40 -5.73 -14.44
N ALA A 35 5.71 -6.88 -14.52
CA ALA A 35 5.29 -7.43 -15.80
C ALA A 35 4.37 -6.46 -16.56
N ILE A 36 3.43 -5.82 -15.85
CA ILE A 36 2.54 -4.79 -16.42
C ILE A 36 3.34 -3.56 -16.89
N LEU A 37 4.37 -3.15 -16.13
CA LEU A 37 5.14 -1.92 -16.41
C LEU A 37 6.31 -2.08 -17.40
N SER A 38 6.85 -3.30 -17.59
CA SER A 38 8.17 -3.48 -18.22
C SER A 38 8.18 -3.39 -19.75
N ASN A 39 7.03 -3.49 -20.41
CA ASN A 39 6.97 -3.40 -21.87
C ASN A 39 5.60 -2.91 -22.34
N PRO A 40 5.24 -1.64 -22.05
CA PRO A 40 4.02 -1.09 -22.60
C PRO A 40 4.13 -0.98 -24.13
N ASP A 41 3.09 -1.40 -24.85
CA ASP A 41 2.94 -1.10 -26.28
C ASP A 41 2.60 0.40 -26.54
N VAL A 42 2.83 1.26 -25.54
CA VAL A 42 2.42 2.67 -25.52
C VAL A 42 3.62 3.60 -25.47
N ASN A 43 3.49 4.79 -26.07
CA ASN A 43 4.55 5.79 -26.10
C ASN A 43 4.61 6.56 -24.76
N TYR A 44 5.31 6.00 -23.78
CA TYR A 44 5.59 6.65 -22.49
C TYR A 44 7.06 7.11 -22.39
N SER A 45 7.24 8.37 -21.98
CA SER A 45 8.52 8.95 -21.59
C SER A 45 8.35 9.75 -20.30
N CYS A 46 9.19 9.47 -19.31
CA CYS A 46 9.24 10.22 -18.06
C CYS A 46 9.72 11.66 -18.24
N ASP A 47 10.43 11.94 -19.34
CA ASP A 47 10.97 13.26 -19.65
C ASP A 47 9.92 14.20 -20.28
N ASN A 48 8.79 13.64 -20.74
CA ASN A 48 7.66 14.42 -21.24
C ASN A 48 6.71 14.76 -20.08
N PRO A 49 6.55 16.04 -19.70
CA PRO A 49 5.73 16.42 -18.55
C PRO A 49 4.26 16.01 -18.66
N LEU A 50 3.69 16.04 -19.88
CA LEU A 50 2.30 15.63 -20.11
C LEU A 50 2.15 14.13 -19.86
N GLN A 51 2.98 13.31 -20.52
CA GLN A 51 2.98 11.85 -20.36
C GLN A 51 3.24 11.44 -18.91
N TYR A 52 4.20 12.09 -18.25
CA TYR A 52 4.50 11.84 -16.84
C TYR A 52 3.34 12.19 -15.91
N ASN A 53 2.64 13.31 -16.14
CA ASN A 53 1.49 13.69 -15.32
C ASN A 53 0.26 12.80 -15.55
N VAL A 54 -0.03 12.41 -16.81
CA VAL A 54 -1.09 11.42 -17.09
C VAL A 54 -0.74 10.09 -16.43
N PHE A 55 0.51 9.66 -16.52
CA PHE A 55 0.98 8.44 -15.87
C PHE A 55 0.76 8.50 -14.36
N LYS A 56 1.21 9.56 -13.67
CA LYS A 56 0.98 9.71 -12.23
C LYS A 56 -0.51 9.66 -11.88
N TRP A 57 -1.34 10.37 -12.63
CA TRP A 57 -2.78 10.47 -12.37
C TRP A 57 -3.50 9.11 -12.53
N VAL A 58 -3.09 8.28 -13.49
CA VAL A 58 -3.69 6.96 -13.72
C VAL A 58 -3.06 5.87 -12.84
N PHE A 59 -1.72 5.76 -12.87
CA PHE A 59 -1.02 4.62 -12.29
C PHE A 59 -0.90 4.69 -10.77
N ILE A 60 -0.68 5.86 -10.16
CA ILE A 60 -0.46 5.92 -8.72
C ILE A 60 -1.72 5.52 -7.93
N PRO A 61 -2.92 6.03 -8.25
CA PRO A 61 -4.14 5.59 -7.58
C PRO A 61 -4.44 4.09 -7.79
N TRP A 62 -4.26 3.59 -9.03
CA TRP A 62 -4.40 2.17 -9.32
C TRP A 62 -3.42 1.32 -8.51
N PHE A 63 -2.14 1.72 -8.47
CA PHE A 63 -1.10 1.00 -7.73
C PHE A 63 -1.35 1.01 -6.22
N GLN A 64 -1.87 2.12 -5.69
CA GLN A 64 -2.30 2.20 -4.29
C GLN A 64 -3.43 1.21 -4.02
N ALA A 65 -4.45 1.13 -4.88
CA ALA A 65 -5.54 0.17 -4.73
C ALA A 65 -5.06 -1.28 -4.77
N GLU A 66 -4.12 -1.62 -5.65
CA GLU A 66 -3.50 -2.95 -5.69
C GLU A 66 -2.70 -3.26 -4.41
N LEU A 67 -2.02 -2.27 -3.85
CA LEU A 67 -1.32 -2.40 -2.56
C LEU A 67 -2.31 -2.59 -1.41
N ASP A 68 -3.44 -1.88 -1.40
CA ASP A 68 -4.46 -2.02 -0.37
C ASP A 68 -5.05 -3.45 -0.40
N VAL A 69 -5.32 -3.99 -1.59
CA VAL A 69 -5.73 -5.40 -1.76
C VAL A 69 -4.67 -6.36 -1.26
N TYR A 70 -3.39 -6.10 -1.56
CA TYR A 70 -2.29 -6.92 -1.04
C TYR A 70 -2.22 -6.88 0.50
N VAL A 71 -2.37 -5.71 1.12
CA VAL A 71 -2.36 -5.55 2.57
C VAL A 71 -3.53 -6.31 3.20
N ASP A 72 -4.74 -6.16 2.66
CA ASP A 72 -5.92 -6.89 3.11
C ASP A 72 -5.71 -8.40 3.05
N LEU A 73 -5.24 -8.92 1.90
CA LEU A 73 -4.94 -10.35 1.75
C LEU A 73 -3.95 -10.85 2.81
N ILE A 74 -2.89 -10.08 3.06
CA ILE A 74 -1.82 -10.40 4.00
C ILE A 74 -2.34 -10.41 5.44
N ASN A 75 -3.26 -9.51 5.79
CA ASN A 75 -3.75 -9.36 7.15
C ASN A 75 -4.96 -10.24 7.48
N THR A 76 -5.74 -10.63 6.47
CA THR A 76 -6.92 -11.51 6.61
C THR A 76 -6.58 -13.00 6.40
N THR A 77 -5.46 -13.32 5.75
CA THR A 77 -5.09 -14.72 5.50
C THR A 77 -4.40 -15.34 6.72
N ARG A 78 -4.89 -16.52 7.14
CA ARG A 78 -4.25 -17.34 8.18
C ARG A 78 -2.81 -17.67 7.80
N ARG A 79 -1.87 -17.33 8.68
CA ARG A 79 -0.45 -17.66 8.47
C ARG A 79 -0.18 -19.15 8.69
N ARG A 80 0.81 -19.68 7.95
CA ARG A 80 1.29 -21.05 8.14
C ARG A 80 1.70 -21.25 9.58
N ASP A 81 1.17 -22.30 10.19
CA ASP A 81 1.52 -22.69 11.54
C ASP A 81 3.03 -22.96 11.67
N GLN A 82 3.62 -22.45 12.75
CA GLN A 82 5.01 -22.61 13.11
C GLN A 82 5.03 -23.32 14.47
N THR A 83 5.16 -24.64 14.44
CA THR A 83 5.09 -25.52 15.63
C THR A 83 6.09 -25.17 16.74
N HIS A 84 7.17 -24.47 16.41
CA HIS A 84 8.19 -24.03 17.36
C HIS A 84 7.95 -22.61 17.92
N LYS A 85 6.88 -21.93 17.51
CA LYS A 85 6.57 -20.56 17.92
C LYS A 85 5.31 -20.55 18.78
N ILE A 86 5.43 -20.05 20.01
CA ILE A 86 4.31 -19.92 20.97
C ILE A 86 3.35 -18.75 20.66
N LEU A 87 3.37 -18.20 19.44
CA LEU A 87 2.53 -17.06 19.10
C LEU A 87 1.11 -17.50 18.71
N PRO A 88 0.12 -16.60 18.81
CA PRO A 88 -1.24 -16.87 18.34
C PRO A 88 -1.26 -17.31 16.87
N HIS A 89 -2.09 -18.30 16.56
CA HIS A 89 -2.22 -18.85 15.21
C HIS A 89 -3.59 -18.53 14.63
N GLY A 90 -3.63 -17.77 13.53
CA GLY A 90 -4.86 -17.26 12.94
C GLY A 90 -4.57 -16.15 11.93
N PRO A 91 -5.61 -15.59 11.30
CA PRO A 91 -5.54 -14.32 10.58
C PRO A 91 -5.04 -13.19 11.50
N PRO A 92 -4.03 -12.40 11.09
CA PRO A 92 -3.57 -11.25 11.85
C PRO A 92 -4.69 -10.32 12.34
N ASP A 93 -5.61 -9.89 11.47
CA ASP A 93 -6.67 -8.94 11.85
C ASP A 93 -7.63 -9.54 12.90
N ASP A 94 -8.02 -10.80 12.74
CA ASP A 94 -8.91 -11.44 13.71
C ASP A 94 -8.20 -11.72 15.05
N ILE A 95 -6.89 -12.02 15.05
CA ILE A 95 -6.11 -12.08 16.30
C ILE A 95 -6.05 -10.71 16.96
N ASP A 96 -5.84 -9.67 16.16
CA ASP A 96 -5.70 -8.29 16.63
C ASP A 96 -7.01 -7.80 17.26
N GLU A 97 -8.15 -8.03 16.62
CA GLU A 97 -9.49 -7.66 17.13
C GLU A 97 -9.99 -8.60 18.24
N ASN A 98 -9.79 -9.91 18.09
CA ASN A 98 -10.39 -10.95 18.93
C ASN A 98 -9.35 -11.82 19.66
N ALA A 99 -8.30 -11.20 20.21
CA ALA A 99 -7.19 -11.87 20.91
C ALA A 99 -7.61 -12.97 21.91
N HIS A 100 -8.73 -12.77 22.62
CA HIS A 100 -9.28 -13.74 23.58
C HIS A 100 -9.64 -15.11 22.96
N ARG A 101 -9.99 -15.16 21.67
CA ARG A 101 -10.28 -16.41 20.94
C ARG A 101 -9.03 -17.24 20.66
N TYR A 102 -7.85 -16.60 20.72
CA TYR A 102 -6.57 -17.19 20.36
C TYR A 102 -5.65 -17.41 21.58
N ASN A 103 -6.20 -17.37 22.80
CA ASN A 103 -5.44 -17.45 24.05
C ASN A 103 -4.31 -16.40 24.12
N ALA A 104 -4.57 -15.22 23.54
CA ALA A 104 -3.63 -14.11 23.46
C ALA A 104 -4.08 -12.96 24.38
N LEU A 105 -3.11 -12.26 24.96
CA LEU A 105 -3.37 -11.02 25.69
C LEU A 105 -3.32 -9.83 24.73
N ASN A 106 -4.27 -8.91 24.88
CA ASN A 106 -4.32 -7.68 24.12
C ASN A 106 -3.56 -6.57 24.88
N PHE A 107 -2.49 -6.06 24.30
CA PHE A 107 -1.66 -4.97 24.84
C PHE A 107 -1.79 -3.68 24.02
N LYS A 108 -2.82 -3.56 23.18
CA LYS A 108 -3.07 -2.35 22.40
C LYS A 108 -3.26 -1.15 23.30
N ILE A 109 -2.64 -0.05 22.91
CA ILE A 109 -2.95 1.28 23.42
C ILE A 109 -3.82 1.92 22.35
N PRO A 110 -5.15 2.05 22.56
CA PRO A 110 -6.00 2.71 21.60
C PRO A 110 -5.55 4.17 21.50
N ILE A 111 -5.17 4.59 20.30
CA ILE A 111 -4.90 5.98 19.99
C ILE A 111 -6.20 6.53 19.42
N ASP A 112 -6.74 7.56 20.05
CA ASP A 112 -7.86 8.30 19.50
C ASP A 112 -7.33 9.19 18.36
N PRO A 113 -7.69 8.93 17.10
CA PRO A 113 -7.23 9.76 15.98
C PRO A 113 -7.74 11.20 16.08
N ASP A 114 -8.85 11.42 16.81
CA ASP A 114 -9.39 12.74 17.04
C ASP A 114 -8.76 13.49 18.21
N ALA A 115 -7.80 12.88 18.90
CA ALA A 115 -7.12 13.50 20.02
C ALA A 115 -6.32 14.75 19.60
N ASP A 116 -6.37 15.79 20.44
CA ASP A 116 -5.75 17.09 20.16
C ASP A 116 -4.26 16.97 19.80
N TYR A 117 -3.50 16.11 20.51
CA TYR A 117 -2.07 15.92 20.24
C TYR A 117 -1.75 15.23 18.91
N ILE A 118 -2.68 14.41 18.38
CA ILE A 118 -2.54 13.84 17.03
C ILE A 118 -2.80 14.92 15.99
N LYS A 119 -3.90 15.68 16.14
CA LYS A 119 -4.25 16.80 15.26
C LYS A 119 -3.19 17.89 15.22
N GLU A 120 -2.61 18.22 16.37
CA GLU A 120 -1.49 19.17 16.48
C GLU A 120 -0.25 18.67 15.73
N ALA A 121 0.08 17.37 15.85
CA ALA A 121 1.20 16.77 15.15
C ALA A 121 0.96 16.72 13.63
N GLU A 122 -0.24 16.36 13.18
CA GLU A 122 -0.62 16.39 11.77
C GLU A 122 -0.50 17.81 11.20
N GLN A 123 -1.03 18.82 11.88
CA GLN A 123 -0.93 20.20 11.42
C GLN A 123 0.52 20.72 11.39
N LEU A 124 1.37 20.25 12.31
CA LEU A 124 2.77 20.66 12.40
C LEU A 124 3.66 20.00 11.34
N TYR A 125 3.45 18.70 11.08
CA TYR A 125 4.37 17.89 10.27
C TYR A 125 3.82 17.50 8.90
N ALA A 126 2.50 17.43 8.74
CA ALA A 126 1.81 16.98 7.55
C ALA A 126 0.53 17.81 7.29
N PRO A 127 0.64 19.14 7.15
CA PRO A 127 -0.53 19.98 6.96
C PRO A 127 -1.28 19.55 5.67
N PRO A 128 -2.62 19.43 5.71
CA PRO A 128 -3.39 18.78 4.64
C PRO A 128 -3.35 19.55 3.31
N ASP A 129 -3.04 20.84 3.36
CA ASP A 129 -2.87 21.74 2.21
C ASP A 129 -1.43 21.77 1.68
N HIS A 130 -0.52 20.92 2.19
CA HIS A 130 0.85 20.90 1.73
C HIS A 130 0.93 20.38 0.27
N PRO A 131 1.61 21.09 -0.65
CA PRO A 131 1.71 20.69 -2.07
C PRO A 131 2.34 19.31 -2.32
N VAL A 132 3.03 18.74 -1.33
CA VAL A 132 3.57 17.37 -1.42
C VAL A 132 2.47 16.31 -1.54
N PHE A 133 1.27 16.60 -1.06
CA PHE A 133 0.11 15.72 -1.17
C PHE A 133 -0.64 15.88 -2.49
N GLU A 134 -0.27 16.87 -3.32
CA GLU A 134 -0.79 17.01 -4.67
C GLU A 134 -0.11 16.00 -5.61
N LEU A 135 -0.85 14.99 -6.05
CA LEU A 135 -0.38 13.99 -7.01
C LEU A 135 0.07 14.64 -8.34
N VAL A 136 -0.72 15.60 -8.78
CA VAL A 136 -0.53 16.48 -9.93
C VAL A 136 -1.11 17.85 -9.56
N SER A 137 -0.78 18.89 -10.32
CA SER A 137 -1.34 20.22 -10.06
C SER A 137 -2.88 20.21 -10.15
N PRO A 138 -3.60 21.05 -9.37
CA PRO A 138 -5.06 21.10 -9.41
C PRO A 138 -5.64 21.39 -10.81
N GLU A 139 -4.94 22.20 -11.60
CA GLU A 139 -5.32 22.48 -12.99
C GLU A 139 -5.21 21.22 -13.87
N PHE A 140 -4.15 20.43 -13.70
CA PHE A 140 -3.99 19.20 -14.45
C PHE A 140 -5.04 18.16 -14.04
N ASP A 141 -5.29 18.01 -12.73
CA ASP A 141 -6.32 17.13 -12.20
C ASP A 141 -7.71 17.45 -12.77
N TYR A 142 -8.05 18.74 -12.88
CA TYR A 142 -9.31 19.18 -13.49
C TYR A 142 -9.47 18.66 -14.93
N TRP A 143 -8.45 18.86 -15.78
CA TRP A 143 -8.48 18.41 -17.16
C TRP A 143 -8.46 16.89 -17.29
N ALA A 144 -7.57 16.22 -16.54
CA ALA A 144 -7.48 14.76 -16.53
C ALA A 144 -8.81 14.11 -16.10
N ARG A 145 -9.46 14.64 -15.06
CA ARG A 145 -10.79 14.18 -14.62
C ARG A 145 -11.86 14.41 -15.68
N SER A 146 -11.85 15.57 -16.34
CA SER A 146 -12.77 15.86 -17.44
C SER A 146 -12.61 14.86 -18.59
N HIS A 147 -11.37 14.57 -19.00
CA HIS A 147 -11.08 13.59 -20.05
C HIS A 147 -11.44 12.16 -19.63
N TYR A 148 -11.19 11.79 -18.37
CA TYR A 148 -11.57 10.50 -17.81
C TYR A 148 -13.10 10.29 -17.84
N ILE A 149 -13.87 11.33 -17.53
CA ILE A 149 -15.34 11.29 -17.64
C ILE A 149 -15.78 11.10 -19.10
N GLN A 150 -15.11 11.74 -20.05
CA GLN A 150 -15.43 11.63 -21.48
C GLN A 150 -15.19 10.23 -22.06
N ILE A 151 -14.24 9.48 -21.50
CA ILE A 151 -13.97 8.08 -21.89
C ILE A 151 -14.85 7.08 -21.12
N GLY A 152 -15.78 7.57 -20.31
CA GLY A 152 -16.78 6.76 -19.60
C GLY A 152 -16.39 6.33 -18.19
N SER A 153 -15.32 6.91 -17.62
CA SER A 153 -14.82 6.61 -16.28
C SER A 153 -14.59 5.10 -16.01
N PRO A 154 -13.86 4.38 -16.90
CA PRO A 154 -13.67 2.94 -16.78
C PRO A 154 -12.89 2.58 -15.51
N THR A 155 -13.32 1.55 -14.78
CA THR A 155 -12.54 1.04 -13.65
C THR A 155 -11.15 0.61 -14.11
N VAL A 156 -10.12 1.18 -13.49
CA VAL A 156 -8.72 0.93 -13.81
C VAL A 156 -8.27 -0.39 -13.17
N THR A 157 -7.76 -1.31 -14.00
CA THR A 157 -7.24 -2.62 -13.60
C THR A 157 -5.89 -2.88 -14.26
N GLY A 158 -5.15 -3.89 -13.80
CA GLY A 158 -3.87 -4.26 -14.41
C GLY A 158 -3.95 -4.60 -15.92
N ASP A 159 -5.13 -5.02 -16.40
CA ASP A 159 -5.34 -5.39 -17.81
C ASP A 159 -5.62 -4.17 -18.72
N ASN A 160 -6.17 -3.08 -18.18
CA ASN A 160 -6.60 -1.93 -18.96
C ASN A 160 -5.90 -0.61 -18.62
N VAL A 161 -5.04 -0.59 -17.58
CA VAL A 161 -4.41 0.64 -17.06
C VAL A 161 -3.67 1.43 -18.14
N TRP A 162 -2.96 0.75 -19.06
CA TRP A 162 -2.29 1.39 -20.19
C TRP A 162 -3.27 1.92 -21.24
N ASN A 163 -4.38 1.24 -21.49
CA ASN A 163 -5.42 1.72 -22.41
C ASN A 163 -6.07 3.00 -21.86
N VAL A 164 -6.40 3.02 -20.57
CA VAL A 164 -6.94 4.22 -19.91
C VAL A 164 -5.93 5.37 -19.97
N TYR A 165 -4.66 5.09 -19.73
CA TYR A 165 -3.59 6.07 -19.88
C TYR A 165 -3.54 6.67 -21.29
N GLU A 166 -3.55 5.86 -22.34
CA GLU A 166 -3.52 6.35 -23.73
C GLU A 166 -4.78 7.13 -24.10
N GLU A 167 -5.96 6.65 -23.70
CA GLU A 167 -7.22 7.32 -23.98
C GLU A 167 -7.29 8.70 -23.34
N ILE A 168 -6.79 8.86 -22.11
CA ILE A 168 -6.67 10.18 -21.46
C ILE A 168 -5.60 11.01 -22.18
N LEU A 169 -4.43 10.45 -22.47
CA LEU A 169 -3.33 11.16 -23.12
C LEU A 169 -3.75 11.72 -24.49
N ASN A 170 -4.51 10.96 -25.28
CA ASN A 170 -5.00 11.36 -26.60
C ASN A 170 -6.08 12.46 -26.57
N LYS A 171 -6.58 12.83 -25.38
CA LYS A 171 -7.56 13.91 -25.20
C LYS A 171 -6.94 15.25 -24.85
N PHE A 172 -5.66 15.26 -24.46
CA PHE A 172 -4.86 16.47 -24.27
C PHE A 172 -4.33 16.99 -25.60
#